data_AF-A0A5D0VS70-F1
#
_entry.id   AF-A0A5D0VS70-F1
#
_cell.length_a   1.000
_cell.length_b   1.000
_cell.length_c   1.000
_cell.angle_alpha   90.00
_cell.angle_beta   90.00
_cell.angle_gamma   90.00
#
_symmetry.space_group_name_H-M   'P 1'
#
loop_
_entity.id
_entity.type
_entity.pdbx_description
1 polymer ?
#
loop_
_entity_poly.entity_id
_entity_poly.type
_entity_poly.pdbx_seq_one_letter_code
_entity_poly.pdbx_strand_id
1 'polypeptide(L)'
;MSGIRKHLRYVSFFMAMMMALGSVWSATATAGMVGTGEMIGQQQVQLDRQELISMLDRQDVQAKLADLGVSQDQVKERIQNLTPAELADFERQLAEAPAGQDVVGIIVLFLLVFIITDMLCATNVFPFVNCVR
;
A
#
# COMPACT_ATOMS: atom_id res chain seq x y z
N MET A 1 34.12 67.77 16.37
CA MET A 1 33.69 66.37 16.64
C MET A 1 32.16 66.16 16.47
N SER A 2 31.56 66.65 15.37
CA SER A 2 30.11 66.50 15.08
C SER A 2 29.82 65.74 13.77
N GLY A 3 30.69 65.85 12.76
CA GLY A 3 30.55 65.12 11.49
C GLY A 3 30.56 63.59 11.65
N ILE A 4 31.47 63.06 12.45
CA ILE A 4 31.60 61.62 12.73
C ILE A 4 30.32 61.04 13.35
N ARG A 5 29.65 61.77 14.25
CA ARG A 5 28.39 61.32 14.87
C ARG A 5 27.21 61.28 13.89
N LYS A 6 27.19 62.16 12.88
CA LYS A 6 26.20 62.09 11.78
C LYS A 6 26.46 60.88 10.89
N HIS A 7 27.71 60.63 10.49
CA HIS A 7 28.05 59.47 9.66
C HIS A 7 27.78 58.14 10.37
N LEU A 8 28.08 58.01 11.67
CA LEU A 8 27.71 56.82 12.44
C LEU A 8 26.19 56.59 12.47
N ARG A 9 25.37 57.64 12.61
CA ARG A 9 23.90 57.51 12.58
C ARG A 9 23.38 57.02 11.22
N TYR A 10 23.93 57.51 10.12
CA TYR A 10 23.56 57.04 8.78
C TYR A 10 24.00 55.59 8.55
N VAL A 11 25.19 55.21 9.00
CA VAL A 11 25.70 53.83 8.90
C VAL A 11 24.86 52.87 9.76
N SER A 12 24.50 53.25 10.99
CA SER A 12 23.61 52.43 11.83
C SER A 12 22.22 52.24 11.23
N PHE A 13 21.66 53.29 10.61
CA PHE A 13 20.36 53.19 9.95
C PHE A 13 20.41 52.27 8.73
N PHE A 14 21.49 52.37 7.93
CA PHE A 14 21.72 51.49 6.78
C PHE A 14 21.88 50.02 7.20
N MET A 15 22.62 49.76 8.29
CA MET A 15 22.83 48.40 8.79
C MET A 15 21.55 47.79 9.38
N ALA A 16 20.75 48.58 10.09
CA ALA A 16 19.45 48.15 10.61
C ALA A 16 18.46 47.84 9.47
N MET A 17 18.46 48.66 8.41
CA MET A 17 17.65 48.42 7.21
C MET A 17 18.03 47.11 6.51
N MET A 18 19.34 46.84 6.36
CA MET A 18 19.85 45.60 5.77
C MET A 18 19.48 44.37 6.61
N MET A 19 19.58 44.45 7.95
CA MET A 19 19.18 43.37 8.84
C MET A 19 17.67 43.10 8.78
N ALA A 20 16.84 44.15 8.78
CA ALA A 20 15.39 44.03 8.68
C ALA A 20 14.94 43.43 7.33
N LEU A 21 15.60 43.81 6.23
CA LEU A 21 15.36 43.23 4.92
C LEU A 21 15.81 41.76 4.89
N GLY A 22 16.93 41.40 5.52
CA GLY A 22 17.42 40.01 5.57
C GLY A 22 16.55 39.06 6.40
N SER A 23 15.91 39.54 7.47
CA SER A 23 15.05 38.70 8.33
C SER A 23 13.70 38.35 7.70
N VAL A 24 13.20 39.14 6.75
CA VAL A 24 11.98 38.80 6.00
C VAL A 24 12.22 37.66 5.01
N TRP A 25 13.49 37.44 4.63
CA TRP A 25 13.94 36.35 3.77
C TRP A 25 14.69 35.26 4.57
N SER A 26 14.53 35.19 5.90
CA SER A 26 14.94 33.98 6.60
C SER A 26 13.99 32.88 6.12
N ALA A 27 14.50 32.04 5.22
CA ALA A 27 13.82 30.85 4.76
C ALA A 27 13.13 30.21 5.95
N THR A 28 11.82 29.98 5.85
CA THR A 28 11.16 29.07 6.75
C THR A 28 11.98 27.80 6.68
N ALA A 29 12.74 27.52 7.74
CA ALA A 29 13.32 26.21 7.92
C ALA A 29 12.10 25.30 8.00
N THR A 30 11.76 24.71 6.85
CA THR A 30 10.92 23.55 6.79
C THR A 30 11.72 22.49 7.51
N ALA A 31 11.64 22.49 8.84
CA ALA A 31 11.64 21.26 9.58
C ALA A 31 10.48 20.48 8.95
N GLY A 32 10.80 19.71 7.91
CA GLY A 32 10.05 18.51 7.66
C GLY A 32 10.10 17.79 8.99
N MET A 33 9.01 17.89 9.75
CA MET A 33 8.78 16.89 10.77
C MET A 33 8.93 15.59 9.98
N VAL A 34 9.95 14.79 10.31
CA VAL A 34 9.94 13.38 10.01
C VAL A 34 8.76 12.88 10.82
N GLY A 35 7.58 13.10 10.25
CA GLY A 35 6.32 12.75 10.84
C GLY A 35 6.37 11.24 10.94
N THR A 36 5.86 10.73 12.03
CA THR A 36 5.47 9.34 12.21
C THR A 36 4.80 8.70 10.97
N GLY A 37 4.37 9.46 9.95
CA GLY A 37 4.01 8.93 8.62
C GLY A 37 5.12 8.15 7.89
N GLU A 38 6.41 8.53 7.98
CA GLU A 38 7.49 7.72 7.38
C GLU A 38 7.72 6.42 8.17
N MET A 39 7.57 6.45 9.50
CA MET A 39 7.67 5.25 10.34
C MET A 39 6.45 4.33 10.19
N ILE A 40 5.24 4.88 10.04
CA ILE A 40 4.02 4.11 9.74
C ILE A 40 4.13 3.48 8.36
N GLY A 41 4.62 4.21 7.35
CA GLY A 41 4.85 3.66 6.00
C GLY A 41 5.88 2.52 5.99
N GLN A 42 7.00 2.67 6.70
CA GLN A 42 8.00 1.61 6.82
C GLN A 42 7.50 0.39 7.59
N GLN A 43 6.68 0.58 8.61
CA GLN A 43 6.09 -0.53 9.36
C GLN A 43 5.05 -1.28 8.54
N GLN A 44 4.23 -0.56 7.76
CA GLN A 44 3.25 -1.16 6.88
C GLN A 44 3.92 -2.01 5.78
N VAL A 45 4.96 -1.48 5.14
CA VAL A 45 5.74 -2.23 4.14
C VAL A 45 6.38 -3.49 4.72
N GLN A 46 6.77 -3.49 6.00
CA GLN A 46 7.28 -4.70 6.65
C GLN A 46 6.18 -5.73 6.91
N LEU A 47 4.99 -5.29 7.30
CA LEU A 47 3.82 -6.17 7.48
C LEU A 47 3.40 -6.79 6.14
N ASP A 48 3.32 -5.97 5.09
CA ASP A 48 3.01 -6.36 3.71
C ASP A 48 3.99 -7.45 3.20
N ARG A 49 5.30 -7.26 3.41
CA ARG A 49 6.31 -8.29 3.11
C ARG A 49 6.10 -9.58 3.89
N GLN A 50 5.80 -9.45 5.19
CA GLN A 50 5.63 -10.60 6.06
C GLN A 50 4.40 -11.43 5.66
N GLU A 51 3.33 -10.75 5.24
CA GLU A 51 2.12 -11.36 4.71
C GLU A 51 2.43 -12.15 3.44
N LEU A 52 3.11 -11.55 2.46
CA LEU A 52 3.51 -12.25 1.23
C LEU A 52 4.39 -13.47 1.50
N ILE A 53 5.33 -13.39 2.44
CA ILE A 53 6.16 -14.53 2.86
C ILE A 53 5.27 -15.64 3.47
N SER A 54 4.28 -15.28 4.28
CA SER A 54 3.35 -16.26 4.85
C SER A 54 2.46 -16.92 3.81
N MET A 55 2.15 -16.23 2.69
CA MET A 55 1.42 -16.83 1.57
C MET A 55 2.26 -17.89 0.85
N LEU A 56 3.58 -17.72 0.77
CA LEU A 56 4.49 -18.74 0.22
C LEU A 56 4.53 -20.03 1.04
N ASP A 57 4.15 -19.98 2.32
CA ASP A 57 4.10 -21.16 3.19
C ASP A 57 2.83 -22.02 2.95
N ARG A 58 1.88 -21.55 2.15
CA ARG A 58 0.68 -22.33 1.82
C ARG A 58 1.01 -23.42 0.79
N GLN A 59 0.46 -24.62 1.01
CA GLN A 59 0.77 -25.81 0.18
C GLN A 59 0.36 -25.65 -1.29
N ASP A 60 -0.74 -24.95 -1.56
CA ASP A 60 -1.22 -24.62 -2.91
C ASP A 60 -0.23 -23.73 -3.67
N VAL A 61 0.33 -22.71 -3.00
CA VAL A 61 1.35 -21.82 -3.56
C VAL A 61 2.65 -22.59 -3.81
N GLN A 62 3.09 -23.42 -2.87
CA GLN A 62 4.29 -24.25 -3.04
C GLN A 62 4.16 -25.22 -4.22
N ALA A 63 3.01 -25.90 -4.34
CA ALA A 63 2.74 -26.80 -5.45
C ALA A 63 2.78 -26.04 -6.79
N LYS A 64 2.24 -24.82 -6.84
CA LYS A 64 2.25 -24.01 -8.06
C LYS A 64 3.64 -23.48 -8.41
N LEU A 65 4.43 -23.08 -7.42
CA LEU A 65 5.83 -22.68 -7.64
C LEU A 65 6.68 -23.85 -8.14
N ALA A 66 6.45 -25.05 -7.60
CA ALA A 66 7.10 -26.28 -8.06
C ALA A 66 6.73 -26.63 -9.51
N ASP A 67 5.45 -26.48 -9.88
CA ASP A 67 4.97 -26.65 -11.27
C ASP A 67 5.65 -25.67 -12.24
N LEU A 68 5.92 -24.44 -11.79
CA LEU A 68 6.67 -23.44 -12.55
C LEU A 68 8.20 -23.61 -12.51
N GLY A 69 8.71 -24.59 -11.75
CA GLY A 69 10.15 -24.85 -11.59
C GLY A 69 10.89 -23.79 -10.78
N VAL A 70 10.20 -23.01 -9.94
CA VAL A 70 10.77 -21.92 -9.15
C VAL A 70 10.84 -22.35 -7.67
N SER A 71 11.98 -22.13 -7.01
CA SER A 71 12.11 -22.43 -5.58
C SER A 71 11.53 -21.32 -4.70
N GLN A 72 11.00 -21.71 -3.53
CA GLN A 72 10.44 -20.76 -2.56
C GLN A 72 11.47 -19.69 -2.13
N ASP A 73 12.71 -20.11 -1.88
CA ASP A 73 13.80 -19.21 -1.48
C ASP A 73 14.08 -18.12 -2.52
N GLN A 74 14.02 -18.48 -3.81
CA GLN A 74 14.23 -17.54 -4.90
C GLN A 74 13.14 -16.46 -4.95
N VAL A 75 11.89 -16.83 -4.68
CA VAL A 75 10.77 -15.87 -4.62
C VAL A 75 10.89 -14.98 -3.39
N LYS A 76 11.24 -15.58 -2.25
CA LYS A 76 11.44 -14.87 -0.98
C LYS A 76 12.55 -13.82 -1.08
N GLU A 77 13.64 -14.12 -1.78
CA GLU A 77 14.72 -13.17 -2.03
C GLU A 77 14.25 -12.02 -2.92
N ARG A 78 13.45 -12.29 -3.96
CA ARG A 78 12.87 -11.23 -4.80
C ARG A 78 11.96 -10.29 -4.01
N ILE A 79 11.04 -10.82 -3.21
CA ILE A 79 10.15 -10.00 -2.36
C ILE A 79 10.95 -9.10 -1.41
N GLN A 80 12.05 -9.62 -0.86
CA GLN A 80 12.94 -8.83 -0.01
C GLN A 80 13.69 -7.72 -0.78
N ASN A 81 13.97 -7.93 -2.07
CA ASN A 81 14.66 -6.96 -2.91
C ASN A 81 13.74 -5.92 -3.57
N LEU A 82 12.41 -6.11 -3.55
CA LEU A 82 11.47 -5.11 -4.09
C LEU A 82 11.53 -3.82 -3.28
N THR A 83 11.37 -2.68 -3.94
CA THR A 83 11.15 -1.40 -3.27
C THR A 83 9.73 -1.33 -2.69
N PRO A 84 9.47 -0.46 -1.70
CA PRO A 84 8.12 -0.28 -1.15
C PRO A 84 7.03 -0.01 -2.21
N ALA A 85 7.35 0.77 -3.24
CA ALA A 85 6.41 1.09 -4.32
C ALA A 85 6.13 -0.13 -5.22
N GLU A 86 7.17 -0.90 -5.56
CA GLU A 86 7.01 -2.11 -6.37
C GLU A 86 6.25 -3.22 -5.62
N LEU A 87 6.42 -3.30 -4.30
CA LEU A 87 5.69 -4.24 -3.46
C LEU A 87 4.17 -3.94 -3.49
N ALA A 88 3.79 -2.68 -3.30
CA ALA A 88 2.40 -2.27 -3.36
C ALA A 88 1.77 -2.50 -4.75
N ASP A 89 2.55 -2.30 -5.83
CA ASP A 89 2.10 -2.60 -7.19
C ASP A 89 1.95 -4.11 -7.44
N PHE A 90 2.81 -4.92 -6.84
CA PHE A 90 2.74 -6.37 -6.92
C PHE A 90 1.53 -6.93 -6.16
N GLU A 91 1.24 -6.42 -4.96
CA GLU A 91 0.06 -6.80 -4.19
C GLU A 91 -1.25 -6.46 -4.92
N ARG A 92 -1.32 -5.29 -5.56
CA ARG A 92 -2.48 -4.94 -6.39
C ARG A 92 -2.69 -5.93 -7.53
N GLN A 93 -1.61 -6.36 -8.19
CA GLN A 93 -1.69 -7.39 -9.24
C GLN A 93 -2.12 -8.75 -8.69
N LEU A 94 -1.68 -9.12 -7.49
CA LEU A 94 -2.13 -10.36 -6.83
C LEU A 94 -3.60 -10.29 -6.39
N ALA A 95 -4.09 -9.12 -5.97
CA ALA A 95 -5.50 -8.91 -5.63
C ALA A 95 -6.41 -8.92 -6.87
N GLU A 96 -5.90 -8.49 -8.02
CA GLU A 96 -6.58 -8.59 -9.32
C GLU A 96 -6.45 -9.98 -9.96
N ALA A 97 -5.41 -10.74 -9.58
CA ALA A 97 -5.29 -12.13 -10.01
C ALA A 97 -6.46 -12.95 -9.44
N PRO A 98 -7.09 -13.86 -10.21
CA PRO A 98 -8.27 -14.60 -9.78
C PRO A 98 -7.93 -15.72 -8.76
N ALA A 99 -7.29 -15.37 -7.63
CA ALA A 99 -7.01 -16.28 -6.53
C ALA A 99 -8.29 -16.52 -5.73
N GLY A 100 -9.09 -17.48 -6.20
CA GLY A 100 -10.38 -17.84 -5.61
C GLY A 100 -11.43 -18.28 -6.63
N GLN A 101 -11.13 -18.13 -7.93
CA GLN A 101 -12.06 -18.49 -9.01
C GLN A 101 -12.42 -19.98 -9.00
N ASP A 102 -11.50 -20.86 -8.61
CA ASP A 102 -11.77 -22.31 -8.62
C ASP A 102 -12.74 -22.72 -7.51
N VAL A 103 -12.42 -22.44 -6.25
CA VAL A 103 -13.28 -22.91 -5.14
C VAL A 103 -14.58 -22.12 -5.06
N VAL A 104 -14.52 -20.79 -5.14
CA VAL A 104 -15.73 -19.96 -5.08
C VAL A 104 -16.58 -20.16 -6.34
N GLY A 105 -15.96 -20.29 -7.52
CA GLY A 105 -16.66 -20.58 -8.76
C GLY A 105 -17.37 -21.93 -8.74
N ILE A 106 -16.70 -22.98 -8.23
CA ILE A 106 -17.32 -24.31 -8.04
C ILE A 106 -18.50 -24.23 -7.06
N ILE A 107 -18.35 -23.55 -5.91
CA ILE A 107 -19.43 -23.40 -4.94
C ILE A 107 -20.63 -22.65 -5.55
N VAL A 108 -20.37 -21.55 -6.27
CA VAL A 108 -21.42 -20.76 -6.93
C VAL A 108 -22.11 -21.56 -8.05
N LEU A 109 -21.36 -22.36 -8.82
CA LEU A 109 -21.90 -23.25 -9.85
C LEU A 109 -22.89 -24.26 -9.24
N PHE A 110 -22.48 -24.96 -8.18
CA PHE A 110 -23.35 -25.93 -7.50
C PHE A 110 -24.58 -25.26 -6.88
N LEU A 111 -24.41 -24.08 -6.28
CA LEU A 111 -25.52 -23.28 -5.76
C LEU A 111 -26.54 -22.97 -6.88
N LEU A 112 -26.08 -22.50 -8.04
CA LEU A 112 -26.93 -22.19 -9.20
C LEU A 112 -27.67 -23.43 -9.71
N VAL A 113 -26.96 -24.56 -9.87
CA VAL A 113 -27.56 -25.82 -10.33
C VAL A 113 -28.64 -26.29 -9.36
N PHE A 114 -28.38 -26.27 -8.05
CA PHE A 114 -29.37 -26.67 -7.06
C PHE A 114 -30.58 -25.72 -7.01
N ILE A 115 -30.37 -24.40 -7.11
CA ILE A 115 -31.49 -23.44 -7.18
C ILE A 115 -32.39 -23.73 -8.39
N ILE A 116 -31.82 -23.96 -9.58
CA ILE A 116 -32.60 -24.27 -10.79
C ILE A 116 -33.36 -25.60 -10.60
N THR A 117 -32.70 -26.61 -10.04
CA THR A 117 -33.29 -27.94 -9.83
C THR A 117 -34.43 -27.90 -8.78
N ASP A 118 -34.33 -27.03 -7.78
CA ASP A 118 -35.39 -26.74 -6.79
C ASP A 118 -36.59 -26.03 -7.44
N MET A 119 -36.34 -25.02 -8.30
CA MET A 119 -37.40 -24.32 -9.04
C MET A 119 -38.20 -25.26 -9.96
N LEU A 120 -37.55 -26.30 -10.50
CA LEU A 120 -38.17 -27.33 -11.35
C LEU A 120 -38.83 -28.46 -10.53
N CYS A 121 -38.86 -28.37 -9.20
CA CYS A 121 -39.34 -29.40 -8.28
C CYS A 121 -38.62 -30.75 -8.41
N ALA A 122 -37.40 -30.79 -8.94
CA ALA A 122 -36.60 -32.02 -9.05
C ALA A 122 -35.83 -32.32 -7.75
N THR A 123 -35.55 -31.30 -6.93
CA THR A 123 -34.96 -31.41 -5.58
C THR A 123 -35.69 -30.50 -4.59
N ASN A 124 -35.41 -30.64 -3.29
CA ASN A 124 -35.85 -29.71 -2.23
C ASN A 124 -34.70 -29.52 -1.22
N VAL A 125 -33.75 -28.65 -1.58
CA VAL A 125 -32.54 -28.37 -0.78
C VAL A 125 -32.67 -27.02 -0.09
N PHE A 126 -33.33 -26.05 -0.74
CA PHE A 126 -33.48 -24.69 -0.28
C PHE A 126 -34.95 -24.34 0.00
N PRO A 127 -35.36 -24.20 1.28
CA PRO A 127 -36.77 -24.00 1.65
C PRO A 127 -37.34 -22.64 1.23
N PHE A 128 -36.50 -21.74 0.73
CA PHE A 128 -36.89 -20.43 0.21
C PHE A 128 -37.12 -20.44 -1.31
N VAL A 129 -36.76 -21.50 -2.02
CA VAL A 129 -37.01 -21.63 -3.46
C VAL A 129 -38.36 -22.29 -3.66
N ASN A 130 -39.27 -21.58 -4.33
CA ASN A 130 -40.60 -22.09 -4.64
C ASN A 130 -40.61 -22.67 -6.04
N CYS A 131 -41.32 -23.78 -6.21
CA CYS A 131 -41.62 -24.36 -7.51
C CYS A 131 -42.27 -23.32 -8.43
N VAL A 132 -41.66 -23.08 -9.59
CA VAL A 132 -42.30 -22.33 -10.67
C VAL A 132 -43.22 -23.33 -11.38
N ARG A 133 -44.53 -23.13 -11.22
CA ARG A 133 -45.56 -23.94 -11.87
C ARG A 133 -46.24 -23.13 -12.96
#